data_AF-A0A2V7WQ23-F1
#
_entry.id   AF-A0A2V7WQ23-F1
#
_cell.length_a   1.000
_cell.length_b   1.000
_cell.length_c   1.000
_cell.angle_alpha   90.00
_cell.angle_beta   90.00
_cell.angle_gamma   90.00
#
_symmetry.space_group_name_H-M   'P 1'
#
loop_
_entity.id
_entity.type
_entity.pdbx_description
1 polymer ?
#
loop_
_entity_poly.entity_id
_entity_poly.type
_entity_poly.pdbx_seq_one_letter_code
_entity_poly.pdbx_strand_id
1 'polypeptide(L)'
;MATHGPKLEKRQALLFRTVDIGADLFAMSAAVSRAAGFRKARASEAASAVELADVFCRMMRRRIASTFDAIRSNDDVQKYRTARRFLNGEHEWLERGMTPMAGFEEMAARSVEEVGTPVAAV
;
A
#
# COMPACT_ATOMS: atom_id res chain seq x y z
N MET A 1 18.50 -11.70 -9.56
CA MET A 1 19.27 -12.96 -9.47
C MET A 1 20.78 -12.73 -9.33
N ALA A 2 21.42 -11.91 -10.18
CA ALA A 2 22.87 -11.72 -10.19
C ALA A 2 23.50 -11.29 -8.84
N THR A 3 22.82 -10.49 -8.03
CA THR A 3 23.41 -9.91 -6.81
C THR A 3 23.07 -10.65 -5.51
N HIS A 4 21.97 -11.41 -5.46
CA HIS A 4 21.44 -11.97 -4.20
C HIS A 4 21.18 -13.48 -4.26
N GLY A 5 21.18 -14.08 -5.46
CA GLY A 5 21.11 -15.53 -5.65
C GLY A 5 20.00 -16.22 -4.81
N PRO A 6 20.30 -17.37 -4.16
CA PRO A 6 19.36 -18.13 -3.33
C PRO A 6 19.05 -17.52 -1.95
N LYS A 7 19.33 -16.22 -1.72
CA LYS A 7 18.89 -15.49 -0.51
C LYS A 7 17.85 -14.41 -0.84
N LEU A 8 17.39 -14.35 -2.09
CA LEU A 8 16.45 -13.35 -2.58
C LEU A 8 15.04 -13.55 -2.00
N GLU A 9 14.65 -14.79 -1.71
CA GLU A 9 13.40 -15.17 -1.05
C GLU A 9 13.27 -14.56 0.35
N LYS A 10 14.39 -14.25 1.01
CA LYS A 10 14.41 -13.59 2.33
C LYS A 10 14.25 -12.07 2.22
N ARG A 11 14.24 -11.51 1.01
CA ARG A 11 14.12 -10.07 0.73
C ARG A 11 12.81 -9.76 0.02
N GLN A 12 11.70 -10.12 0.66
CA GLN A 12 10.34 -9.95 0.14
C GLN A 12 10.05 -8.53 -0.34
N ALA A 13 10.47 -7.51 0.42
CA ALA A 13 10.26 -6.11 0.03
C ALA A 13 10.99 -5.71 -1.27
N LEU A 14 12.16 -6.30 -1.57
CA LEU A 14 12.85 -6.10 -2.84
C LEU A 14 12.08 -6.78 -4.00
N LEU A 15 11.58 -8.00 -3.75
CA LEU A 15 10.78 -8.74 -4.73
C LEU A 15 9.50 -7.98 -5.08
N PHE A 16 8.76 -7.50 -4.08
CA PHE A 16 7.54 -6.72 -4.30
C PHE A 16 7.79 -5.47 -5.14
N ARG A 17 8.83 -4.67 -4.83
CA ARG A 17 9.18 -3.51 -5.67
C ARG A 17 9.48 -3.88 -7.12
N THR A 18 10.12 -5.03 -7.35
CA THR A 18 10.41 -5.51 -8.70
C THR A 18 9.14 -5.95 -9.43
N VAL A 19 8.25 -6.64 -8.72
CA VAL A 19 6.93 -7.04 -9.25
C VAL A 19 6.08 -5.83 -9.59
N ASP A 20 6.08 -4.81 -8.73
CA ASP A 20 5.35 -3.55 -8.95
C ASP A 20 5.81 -2.85 -10.23
N ILE A 21 7.13 -2.77 -10.48
CA ILE A 21 7.67 -2.22 -11.73
C ILE A 21 7.17 -3.04 -12.94
N GLY A 22 7.19 -4.37 -12.84
CA GLY A 22 6.68 -5.24 -13.89
C GLY A 22 5.20 -5.03 -14.17
N ALA A 23 4.39 -4.89 -13.11
CA ALA A 23 2.96 -4.62 -13.21
C ALA A 23 2.68 -3.26 -13.87
N ASP A 24 3.43 -2.21 -13.50
CA ASP A 24 3.32 -0.88 -14.12
C ASP A 24 3.65 -0.91 -15.61
N LEU A 25 4.74 -1.59 -16.00
CA LEU A 25 5.13 -1.75 -17.40
C LEU A 25 4.10 -2.55 -18.21
N PHE A 26 3.53 -3.60 -17.61
CA PHE A 26 2.46 -4.37 -18.23
C PHE A 26 1.20 -3.51 -18.44
N ALA A 27 0.79 -2.76 -17.42
CA ALA A 27 -0.36 -1.87 -17.51
C ALA A 27 -0.17 -0.79 -18.59
N MET A 28 1.02 -0.18 -18.67
CA MET A 28 1.36 0.77 -19.74
C MET A 28 1.23 0.13 -21.13
N SER A 29 1.78 -1.07 -21.29
CA SER A 29 1.73 -1.81 -22.56
C SER A 29 0.29 -2.15 -22.96
N ALA A 30 -0.54 -2.58 -22.00
CA ALA A 30 -1.95 -2.88 -22.22
C ALA A 30 -2.74 -1.62 -22.62
N ALA A 31 -2.51 -0.49 -21.94
CA ALA A 31 -3.15 0.80 -22.27
C ALA A 31 -2.81 1.26 -23.69
N VAL A 32 -1.52 1.23 -24.05
CA VAL A 32 -1.05 1.61 -25.39
C VAL A 32 -1.60 0.67 -26.46
N SER A 33 -1.57 -0.64 -26.21
CA SER A 33 -2.14 -1.65 -27.12
C SER A 33 -3.63 -1.44 -27.34
N ARG A 34 -4.38 -1.11 -26.27
CA ARG A 34 -5.81 -0.81 -26.37
C ARG A 34 -6.07 0.45 -27.20
N ALA A 35 -5.35 1.54 -26.95
CA ALA A 35 -5.48 2.78 -27.74
C ALA A 35 -5.14 2.54 -29.22
N ALA A 36 -4.12 1.73 -29.51
CA ALA A 36 -3.79 1.31 -30.87
C ALA A 36 -4.92 0.49 -31.51
N GLY A 37 -5.60 -0.36 -30.73
CA GLY A 37 -6.80 -1.08 -31.15
C GLY A 37 -7.94 -0.16 -31.60
N PHE A 38 -8.28 0.87 -30.80
CA PHE A 38 -9.28 1.88 -31.18
C PHE A 38 -8.89 2.61 -32.48
N ARG A 39 -7.62 2.99 -32.62
CA ARG A 39 -7.11 3.60 -33.86
C ARG A 39 -7.25 2.69 -35.07
N LYS A 40 -6.88 1.41 -34.94
CA LYS A 40 -6.97 0.41 -36.02
C LYS A 40 -8.43 0.20 -36.45
N ALA A 41 -9.36 0.22 -35.50
CA ALA A 41 -10.79 0.09 -35.75
C ALA A 41 -11.46 1.37 -36.29
N ARG A 42 -10.72 2.50 -36.39
CA ARG A 42 -11.28 3.83 -36.72
C ARG A 42 -12.48 4.22 -35.84
N ALA A 43 -12.42 3.84 -34.57
CA ALA A 43 -13.43 4.20 -33.60
C ALA A 43 -13.42 5.71 -33.32
N SER A 44 -14.58 6.29 -33.01
CA SER A 44 -14.74 7.71 -32.69
C SER A 44 -13.91 8.14 -31.47
N GLU A 45 -13.68 7.23 -30.52
CA GLU A 45 -12.97 7.46 -29.27
C GLU A 45 -11.45 7.38 -29.43
N ALA A 46 -10.93 7.06 -30.62
CA ALA A 46 -9.51 6.76 -30.82
C ALA A 46 -8.58 7.90 -30.36
N ALA A 47 -8.96 9.15 -30.56
CA ALA A 47 -8.18 10.31 -30.11
C ALA A 47 -8.14 10.40 -28.57
N SER A 48 -9.30 10.28 -27.92
CA SER A 48 -9.42 10.29 -26.46
C SER A 48 -8.69 9.10 -25.82
N ALA A 49 -8.77 7.92 -26.42
CA ALA A 49 -8.05 6.73 -25.94
C ALA A 49 -6.52 6.91 -25.96
N VAL A 50 -5.98 7.60 -26.97
CA VAL A 50 -4.54 7.92 -27.05
C VAL A 50 -4.15 8.93 -25.98
N GLU A 51 -4.96 9.98 -25.78
CA GLU A 51 -4.73 10.98 -24.73
C GLU A 51 -4.67 10.34 -23.34
N LEU A 52 -5.66 9.50 -23.02
CA LEU A 52 -5.71 8.78 -21.74
C LEU A 52 -4.49 7.87 -21.56
N ALA A 53 -4.09 7.13 -22.60
CA ALA A 53 -2.92 6.27 -22.55
C ALA A 53 -1.61 7.06 -22.33
N ASP A 54 -1.46 8.24 -22.94
CA ASP A 54 -0.28 9.10 -22.75
C ASP A 54 -0.18 9.62 -21.31
N VAL A 55 -1.28 10.18 -20.78
CA VAL A 55 -1.31 10.67 -19.38
C VAL A 55 -1.00 9.54 -18.40
N PHE A 56 -1.62 8.37 -18.59
CA PHE A 56 -1.35 7.18 -17.79
C PHE A 56 0.14 6.77 -17.84
N CYS A 57 0.73 6.69 -19.03
CA CYS A 57 2.13 6.33 -19.20
C CYS A 57 3.08 7.33 -18.53
N ARG A 58 2.79 8.64 -18.58
CA ARG A 58 3.59 9.66 -17.90
C ARG A 58 3.54 9.50 -16.37
N MET A 59 2.39 9.17 -15.81
CA MET A 59 2.25 8.87 -14.38
C MET A 59 3.06 7.64 -13.99
N MET A 60 2.90 6.53 -14.73
CA MET A 60 3.58 5.28 -14.44
C MET A 60 5.09 5.38 -14.59
N ARG A 61 5.61 6.16 -15.55
CA ARG A 61 7.06 6.43 -15.65
C ARG A 61 7.65 7.05 -14.38
N ARG A 62 6.96 8.02 -13.77
CA ARG A 62 7.41 8.63 -12.50
C ARG A 62 7.35 7.63 -11.34
N ARG A 63 6.29 6.83 -11.28
CA ARG A 63 6.13 5.77 -10.28
C ARG A 63 7.26 4.74 -10.40
N ILE A 64 7.50 4.22 -11.60
CA ILE A 64 8.57 3.26 -11.89
C ILE A 64 9.94 3.83 -11.49
N ALA A 65 10.24 5.08 -11.83
CA ALA A 65 11.49 5.73 -11.43
C ALA A 65 11.66 5.74 -9.89
N SER A 66 10.64 6.20 -9.17
CA SER A 66 10.63 6.19 -7.70
C SER A 66 10.79 4.78 -7.12
N THR A 67 10.13 3.78 -7.71
CA THR A 67 10.27 2.38 -7.28
C THR A 67 11.67 1.83 -7.53
N PHE A 68 12.31 2.18 -8.65
CA PHE A 68 13.71 1.84 -8.91
C PHE A 68 14.66 2.48 -7.90
N ASP A 69 14.44 3.75 -7.54
CA ASP A 69 15.23 4.42 -6.51
C ASP A 69 15.06 3.73 -5.14
N ALA A 70 13.83 3.35 -4.81
CA ALA A 70 13.50 2.63 -3.58
C ALA A 70 14.11 1.22 -3.49
N ILE A 71 14.47 0.59 -4.63
CA ILE A 71 15.22 -0.67 -4.62
C ILE A 71 16.62 -0.48 -4.01
N ARG A 72 17.27 0.67 -4.27
CA ARG A 72 18.63 0.96 -3.80
C ARG A 72 18.65 1.67 -2.46
N SER A 73 17.71 2.59 -2.25
CA SER A 73 17.62 3.44 -1.06
C SER A 73 16.32 3.15 -0.31
N ASN A 74 16.40 2.32 0.73
CA ASN A 74 15.28 1.97 1.58
C ASN A 74 15.72 1.66 3.01
N ASP A 75 14.76 1.71 3.91
CA ASP A 75 14.97 1.40 5.33
C ASP A 75 14.61 -0.05 5.69
N ASP A 76 14.53 -0.98 4.73
CA ASP A 76 13.96 -2.31 4.97
C ASP A 76 14.62 -3.03 6.15
N VAL A 77 15.94 -2.94 6.25
CA VAL A 77 16.72 -3.53 7.36
C VAL A 77 16.38 -2.87 8.70
N GLN A 78 16.29 -1.54 8.72
CA GLN A 78 16.00 -0.80 9.95
C GLN A 78 14.55 -1.00 10.38
N LYS A 79 13.60 -0.98 9.44
CA LYS A 79 12.19 -1.32 9.66
C LYS A 79 12.04 -2.72 10.26
N TYR A 80 12.72 -3.72 9.69
CA TYR A 80 12.69 -5.08 10.21
C TYR A 80 13.26 -5.16 11.64
N ARG A 81 14.41 -4.51 11.89
CA ARG A 81 15.03 -4.48 13.22
C ARG A 81 14.13 -3.81 14.25
N THR A 82 13.56 -2.65 13.94
CA THR A 82 12.67 -1.92 14.84
C THR A 82 11.39 -2.69 15.09
N ALA A 83 10.80 -3.32 14.06
CA ALA A 83 9.63 -4.18 14.22
C ALA A 83 9.91 -5.35 15.17
N ARG A 84 11.10 -5.97 15.12
CA ARG A 84 11.49 -7.00 16.09
C ARG A 84 11.58 -6.48 17.51
N ARG A 85 12.17 -5.29 17.73
CA ARG A 85 12.23 -4.66 19.07
C ARG A 85 10.85 -4.33 19.61
N PHE A 86 9.97 -3.81 18.75
CA PHE A 86 8.57 -3.56 19.07
C PHE A 86 7.89 -4.85 19.56
N LEU A 87 8.00 -5.94 18.79
CA LEU A 87 7.42 -7.24 19.16
C LEU A 87 8.06 -7.87 20.41
N ASN A 88 9.27 -7.46 20.79
CA ASN A 88 9.94 -7.88 22.02
C ASN A 88 9.53 -7.05 23.25
N GLY A 89 8.60 -6.09 23.12
CA GLY A 89 8.16 -5.22 24.22
C GLY A 89 9.09 -4.03 24.51
N GLU A 90 10.18 -3.85 23.75
CA GLU A 90 11.13 -2.74 23.96
C GLU A 90 10.51 -1.35 23.67
N HIS A 91 9.30 -1.33 23.12
CA HIS A 91 8.53 -0.12 22.80
C HIS A 91 7.16 -0.07 23.47
N GLU A 92 6.93 -0.83 24.56
CA GLU A 92 5.69 -0.80 25.37
C GLU A 92 5.33 0.60 25.87
N TRP A 93 6.31 1.50 25.96
CA TRP A 93 6.05 2.90 26.27
C TRP A 93 5.05 3.57 25.32
N LEU A 94 4.94 3.09 24.08
CA LEU A 94 3.99 3.58 23.07
C LEU A 94 2.54 3.26 23.46
N GLU A 95 2.31 2.18 24.19
CA GLU A 95 0.98 1.71 24.60
C GLU A 95 0.46 2.46 25.83
N ARG A 96 1.33 3.21 26.53
CA ARG A 96 0.94 3.96 27.73
C ARG A 96 -0.08 5.04 27.38
N GLY A 97 -1.28 4.92 27.95
CA GLY A 97 -2.40 5.83 27.70
C GLY A 97 -3.30 5.41 26.53
N MET A 98 -3.01 4.29 25.87
CA MET A 98 -3.96 3.65 24.96
C MET A 98 -4.91 2.75 25.76
N THR A 99 -6.21 2.90 25.53
CA THR A 99 -7.20 1.96 26.06
C THR A 99 -7.04 0.64 25.29
N PRO A 100 -6.79 -0.50 25.97
CA PRO A 100 -6.77 -1.79 25.29
C PRO A 100 -8.06 -1.99 24.50
N MET A 101 -8.00 -2.58 23.31
CA MET A 101 -9.21 -2.88 22.51
C MET A 101 -10.22 -3.75 23.29
N ALA A 102 -9.75 -4.58 24.21
CA ALA A 102 -10.62 -5.31 25.15
C ALA A 102 -11.38 -4.38 26.12
N GLY A 103 -10.78 -3.27 26.52
CA GLY A 103 -11.41 -2.24 27.35
C GLY A 103 -12.41 -1.36 26.57
N PHE A 104 -12.37 -1.35 25.23
CA PHE A 104 -13.40 -0.69 24.43
C PHE A 104 -14.75 -1.42 24.50
N GLU A 105 -14.75 -2.76 24.55
CA GLU A 105 -15.99 -3.53 24.75
C GLU A 105 -16.60 -3.25 26.13
N GLU A 106 -15.77 -3.19 27.17
CA GLU A 106 -16.21 -2.92 28.55
C GLU A 106 -16.65 -1.46 28.75
N MET A 107 -15.96 -0.50 28.12
CA MET A 107 -16.32 0.92 28.16
C MET A 107 -17.57 1.22 27.32
N ALA A 108 -17.74 0.56 26.16
CA ALA A 108 -18.97 0.62 25.39
C ALA A 108 -20.16 0.00 26.15
N ALA A 109 -19.95 -1.10 26.86
CA ALA A 109 -20.95 -1.71 27.72
C ALA A 109 -21.39 -0.79 28.88
N ARG A 110 -20.43 -0.15 29.58
CA ARG A 110 -20.72 0.82 30.65
C ARG A 110 -21.44 2.08 30.15
N SER A 111 -21.11 2.55 28.95
CA SER A 111 -21.76 3.72 28.34
C SER A 111 -23.26 3.48 28.05
N VAL A 112 -23.64 2.24 27.72
CA VAL A 112 -25.04 1.84 27.51
C VAL A 112 -25.80 1.75 28.84
N GLU A 113 -25.12 1.37 29.92
CA GLU A 113 -25.69 1.24 31.26
C GLU A 113 -25.95 2.61 31.92
N GLU A 114 -25.05 3.58 31.75
CA GLU A 114 -25.20 4.95 32.28
C GLU A 114 -26.31 5.78 31.59
N VAL A 115 -26.60 5.50 30.31
CA VAL A 115 -27.73 6.14 29.59
C VAL A 115 -29.07 5.50 29.98
N GLY A 116 -29.05 4.32 30.61
CA GLY A 116 -30.23 3.52 30.96
C GLY A 116 -30.84 3.79 32.34
N THR A 117 -30.24 4.61 33.21
CA THR A 117 -30.90 4.97 34.48
C THR A 117 -32.06 5.93 34.22
N PRO A 118 -33.32 5.54 34.49
CA PRO A 118 -34.43 6.45 34.37
C PRO A 118 -34.28 7.53 35.45
N VAL A 119 -34.40 8.80 35.05
CA VAL A 119 -34.66 9.90 35.98
C VAL A 119 -35.96 9.53 36.71
N ALA A 120 -35.83 9.08 37.96
CA ALA A 120 -36.97 8.75 38.81
C ALA A 120 -37.86 9.98 38.92
N ALA A 121 -39.15 9.75 38.70
CA ALA A 121 -40.23 10.74 38.67
C ALA A 121 -40.20 11.71 39.86
N VAL A 122 -40.31 13.00 39.54
CA VAL A 122 -40.91 14.04 40.39
C VAL A 122 -42.05 14.67 39.60
#